data_AF-A0A8S4GUS2-F1
#
_entry.id   AF-A0A8S4GUS2-F1
#
_cell.length_a   1.000
_cell.length_b   1.000
_cell.length_c   1.000
_cell.angle_alpha   90.00
_cell.angle_beta   90.00
_cell.angle_gamma   90.00
#
_symmetry.space_group_name_H-M   'P 1'
#
loop_
_entity.id
_entity.type
_entity.pdbx_description
1 polymer ?
#
loop_
_entity_poly.entity_id
_entity_poly.type
_entity_poly.pdbx_seq_one_letter_code
_entity_poly.pdbx_strand_id
1 'polypeptide(L)'
;MTLRATSSSRGLGRLEKTDARGELSGRAFARAREELARELYAEMNRNVFGGALPPDLDIKWTPYLRSTAGTTHYKRTQRVGEAPVYHARIELATKVLDTAAKLRRTLCHEMCHVAAWLIDHVAKPPHGAHFKRWARCAMERYPDLDVSTCHNYDIHYAHRWQCGACRREYGRHSRSIDPNKHRCGGGCGGQLTYLGRSNPDGTPCKARTPSAYNAFVKDNMAVVRSELGAGTPSREIMKELSQRYRASKAQLNEGDSARRAAQGDAPPTADELEGAMRRLDLL
;
A
#
# COMPACT_ATOMS: atom_id res chain seq x y z
N MET A 1 -14.10 43.81 -21.14
CA MET A 1 -12.81 43.10 -21.28
C MET A 1 -12.89 41.81 -20.49
N THR A 2 -13.19 40.72 -21.19
CA THR A 2 -13.48 39.41 -20.60
C THR A 2 -12.19 38.59 -20.61
N LEU A 3 -11.57 38.41 -19.45
CA LEU A 3 -10.37 37.57 -19.31
C LEU A 3 -10.78 36.10 -19.27
N ARG A 4 -10.44 35.36 -20.34
CA ARG A 4 -10.55 33.90 -20.39
C ARG A 4 -9.43 33.30 -19.53
N ALA A 5 -9.81 32.52 -18.53
CA ALA A 5 -8.90 31.65 -17.80
C ALA A 5 -8.59 30.41 -18.65
N THR A 6 -7.32 30.22 -19.02
CA THR A 6 -6.82 29.00 -19.64
C THR A 6 -6.58 27.95 -18.55
N SER A 7 -7.44 26.94 -18.49
CA SER A 7 -7.23 25.74 -17.67
C SER A 7 -6.09 24.90 -18.25
N SER A 8 -4.97 24.81 -17.52
CA SER A 8 -3.87 23.89 -17.85
C SER A 8 -4.26 22.47 -17.44
N SER A 9 -4.89 21.74 -18.36
CA SER A 9 -5.15 20.31 -18.25
C SER A 9 -3.89 19.51 -18.58
N ARG A 10 -2.93 19.43 -17.66
CA ARG A 10 -1.81 18.48 -17.75
C ARG A 10 -1.62 17.77 -16.42
N GLY A 11 -2.22 16.58 -16.29
CA GLY A 11 -2.01 15.72 -15.11
C GLY A 11 -2.80 14.42 -15.03
N LEU A 12 -3.89 14.23 -15.77
CA LEU A 12 -4.80 13.07 -15.57
C LEU A 12 -4.56 11.86 -16.49
N GLY A 13 -3.47 11.83 -17.26
CA GLY A 13 -3.27 10.84 -18.32
C GLY A 13 -2.78 9.44 -17.93
N ARG A 14 -2.70 9.07 -16.63
CA ARG A 14 -2.16 7.74 -16.24
C ARG A 14 -2.62 7.21 -14.88
N LEU A 15 -3.91 7.25 -14.57
CA LEU A 15 -4.45 6.61 -13.35
C LEU A 15 -5.78 5.88 -13.58
N GLU A 16 -5.87 5.05 -14.61
CA GLU A 16 -7.01 4.13 -14.73
C GLU A 16 -6.52 2.67 -14.62
N LYS A 17 -6.33 2.24 -13.38
CA LYS A 17 -6.24 0.81 -13.02
C LYS A 17 -7.14 0.57 -11.81
N THR A 18 -8.43 0.63 -12.09
CA THR A 18 -9.48 0.22 -11.18
C THR A 18 -9.53 -1.31 -11.10
N ASP A 19 -9.98 -1.86 -9.99
CA ASP A 19 -10.31 -3.27 -9.84
C ASP A 19 -11.70 -3.56 -10.45
N ALA A 20 -12.16 -4.81 -10.35
CA ALA A 20 -13.45 -5.24 -10.91
C ALA A 20 -14.68 -4.47 -10.35
N ARG A 21 -14.50 -3.66 -9.30
CA ARG A 21 -15.56 -2.85 -8.67
C ARG A 21 -15.44 -1.37 -8.98
N GLY A 22 -14.48 -0.97 -9.82
CA GLY A 22 -14.22 0.43 -10.12
C GLY A 22 -13.37 1.15 -9.07
N GLU A 23 -12.87 0.46 -8.04
CA GLU A 23 -12.01 1.05 -7.02
C GLU A 23 -10.53 0.99 -7.43
N LEU A 24 -9.69 1.91 -6.97
CA LEU A 24 -8.25 1.83 -7.23
C LEU A 24 -7.69 0.49 -6.74
N SER A 25 -7.05 -0.28 -7.62
CA SER A 25 -6.31 -1.47 -7.20
C SER A 25 -5.31 -1.12 -6.10
N GLY A 26 -5.03 -2.01 -5.14
CA GLY A 26 -4.17 -1.68 -3.98
C GLY A 26 -2.77 -1.14 -4.35
N ARG A 27 -2.23 -1.51 -5.52
CA ARG A 27 -0.99 -0.91 -6.05
C ARG A 27 -1.19 0.50 -6.62
N ALA A 28 -2.30 0.75 -7.30
CA ALA A 28 -2.64 2.08 -7.79
C ALA A 28 -2.89 3.02 -6.60
N PHE A 29 -3.69 2.57 -5.62
CA PHE A 29 -3.90 3.30 -4.36
C PHE A 29 -2.58 3.59 -3.65
N ALA A 30 -1.72 2.59 -3.44
CA ALA A 30 -0.43 2.80 -2.77
C ALA A 30 0.46 3.88 -3.42
N ARG A 31 0.36 4.09 -4.74
CA ARG A 31 1.09 5.15 -5.44
C ARG A 31 0.41 6.52 -5.33
N ALA A 32 -0.91 6.56 -5.28
CA ALA A 32 -1.69 7.80 -5.27
C ALA A 32 -2.07 8.30 -3.87
N ARG A 33 -1.94 7.47 -2.82
CA ARG A 33 -2.49 7.75 -1.48
C ARG A 33 -2.02 9.05 -0.85
N GLU A 34 -0.79 9.49 -1.14
CA GLU A 34 -0.22 10.70 -0.53
C GLU A 34 -0.86 11.96 -1.12
N GLU A 35 -0.97 12.00 -2.45
CA GLU A 35 -1.68 13.05 -3.19
C GLU A 35 -3.17 13.05 -2.82
N LEU A 36 -3.81 11.88 -2.85
CA LEU A 36 -5.22 11.73 -2.48
C LEU A 36 -5.49 12.20 -1.03
N ALA A 37 -4.59 11.91 -0.08
CA ALA A 37 -4.72 12.40 1.29
C ALA A 37 -4.66 13.94 1.36
N ARG A 38 -3.80 14.57 0.56
CA ARG A 38 -3.69 16.04 0.50
C ARG A 38 -4.94 16.69 -0.10
N GLU A 39 -5.46 16.12 -1.18
CA GLU A 39 -6.70 16.59 -1.82
C GLU A 39 -7.89 16.47 -0.87
N LEU A 40 -8.08 15.29 -0.27
CA LEU A 40 -9.12 15.02 0.71
C LEU A 40 -9.01 15.95 1.92
N TYR A 41 -7.78 16.18 2.42
CA TYR A 41 -7.54 17.11 3.53
C TYR A 41 -7.99 18.52 3.16
N ALA A 42 -7.56 19.04 2.00
CA ALA A 42 -7.88 20.39 1.57
C ALA A 42 -9.39 20.56 1.36
N GLU A 43 -10.05 19.57 0.75
CA GLU A 43 -11.50 19.54 0.57
C GLU A 43 -12.25 19.55 1.91
N MET A 44 -11.93 18.62 2.82
CA MET A 44 -12.58 18.53 4.12
C MET A 44 -12.30 19.76 4.98
N ASN A 45 -11.09 20.33 4.93
CA ASN A 45 -10.75 21.57 5.63
C ASN A 45 -11.70 22.69 5.20
N ARG A 46 -11.89 22.90 3.89
CA ARG A 46 -12.83 23.90 3.37
C ARG A 46 -14.28 23.59 3.74
N ASN A 47 -14.73 22.36 3.54
CA ASN A 47 -16.15 22.01 3.56
C ASN A 47 -16.70 21.69 4.96
N VAL A 48 -15.85 21.29 5.91
CA VAL A 48 -16.26 20.84 7.26
C VAL A 48 -15.68 21.76 8.34
N PHE A 49 -14.42 22.17 8.18
CA PHE A 49 -13.69 22.91 9.20
C PHE A 49 -13.57 24.41 8.88
N GLY A 50 -14.33 24.90 7.89
CA GLY A 50 -14.38 26.32 7.52
C GLY A 50 -13.06 26.90 7.02
N GLY A 51 -12.12 26.07 6.58
CA GLY A 51 -10.76 26.47 6.22
C GLY A 51 -9.89 26.89 7.41
N ALA A 52 -10.30 26.59 8.65
CA ALA A 52 -9.60 27.02 9.86
C ALA A 52 -8.40 26.14 10.24
N LEU A 53 -8.22 24.97 9.60
CA LEU A 53 -7.03 24.14 9.83
C LEU A 53 -5.87 24.61 8.93
N PRO A 54 -4.60 24.43 9.35
CA PRO A 54 -3.45 24.84 8.55
C PRO A 54 -3.44 24.19 7.16
N PRO A 55 -3.32 24.94 6.05
CA PRO A 55 -3.34 24.36 4.70
C PRO A 55 -2.20 23.37 4.45
N ASP A 56 -1.09 23.53 5.18
CA ASP A 56 0.14 22.75 5.11
C ASP A 56 0.33 21.78 6.29
N LEU A 57 -0.74 21.44 7.03
CA LEU A 57 -0.67 20.50 8.17
C LEU A 57 0.16 19.25 7.84
N ASP A 58 1.10 18.89 8.71
CA ASP A 58 1.98 17.75 8.48
C ASP A 58 1.20 16.42 8.52
N ILE A 59 1.10 15.74 7.37
CA ILE A 59 0.47 14.42 7.23
C ILE A 59 1.57 13.44 6.82
N LYS A 60 1.90 12.50 7.71
CA LYS A 60 2.98 11.52 7.52
C LYS A 60 2.42 10.12 7.32
N TRP A 61 3.08 9.33 6.47
CA TRP A 61 2.76 7.91 6.28
C TRP A 61 3.79 7.03 6.98
N THR A 62 3.32 6.02 7.72
CA THR A 62 4.19 5.17 8.55
C THR A 62 3.90 3.67 8.38
N PRO A 63 4.91 2.79 8.39
CA PRO A 63 4.74 1.33 8.42
C PRO A 63 4.63 0.74 9.83
N TYR A 64 4.71 1.60 10.86
CA TYR A 64 4.82 1.18 12.27
C TYR A 64 3.48 1.09 12.99
N LEU A 65 2.45 1.83 12.55
CA LEU A 65 1.08 1.64 13.02
C LEU A 65 0.53 0.31 12.50
N ARG A 66 0.19 -0.59 13.42
CA ARG A 66 -0.22 -1.98 13.14
C ARG A 66 -1.64 -2.30 13.59
N SER A 67 -2.16 -1.55 14.55
CA SER A 67 -3.49 -1.74 15.16
C SER A 67 -4.41 -0.52 15.00
N THR A 68 -3.89 0.59 14.48
CA THR A 68 -4.65 1.82 14.22
C THR A 68 -4.41 2.26 12.77
N ALA A 69 -5.45 2.81 12.15
CA ALA A 69 -5.38 3.28 10.76
C ALA A 69 -4.74 4.68 10.65
N GLY A 70 -4.86 5.48 11.71
CA GLY A 70 -4.26 6.80 11.84
C GLY A 70 -4.07 7.15 13.31
N THR A 71 -3.34 8.23 13.55
CA THR A 71 -3.24 8.89 14.85
C THR A 71 -2.91 10.37 14.67
N THR A 72 -3.44 11.20 15.56
CA THR A 72 -3.12 12.62 15.65
C THR A 72 -2.13 12.86 16.78
N HIS A 73 -1.12 13.67 16.53
CA HIS A 73 -0.17 14.14 17.53
C HIS A 73 -0.39 15.63 17.75
N TYR A 74 -0.41 16.04 19.01
CA TYR A 74 -0.63 17.43 19.41
C TYR A 74 0.46 17.90 20.36
N LYS A 75 0.84 19.18 20.26
CA LYS A 75 1.82 19.84 21.12
C LYS A 75 1.37 21.25 21.42
N ARG A 76 1.47 21.66 22.70
CA ARG A 76 1.26 23.04 23.14
C ARG A 76 2.61 23.62 23.54
N THR A 77 2.96 24.78 23.01
CA THR A 77 4.15 25.53 23.41
C THR A 77 3.72 26.86 24.01
N GLN A 78 4.22 27.17 25.20
CA GLN A 78 3.93 28.44 25.88
C GLN A 78 5.26 29.03 26.34
N ARG A 79 5.59 30.22 25.83
CA ARG A 79 6.70 31.04 26.33
C ARG A 79 6.15 32.05 27.34
N VAL A 80 6.98 32.46 28.29
CA VAL A 80 6.61 33.46 29.30
C VAL A 80 6.22 34.76 28.58
N GLY A 81 5.03 35.28 28.88
CA GLY A 81 4.51 36.52 28.25
C GLY A 81 3.88 36.34 26.86
N GLU A 82 3.90 35.15 26.27
CA GLU A 82 3.31 34.88 24.96
C GLU A 82 2.03 34.03 25.07
N ALA A 83 1.13 34.20 24.10
CA ALA A 83 -0.03 33.34 23.94
C ALA A 83 0.40 31.89 23.65
N PRO A 84 -0.34 30.88 24.14
CA PRO A 84 -0.03 29.49 23.82
C PRO A 84 -0.20 29.21 22.33
N VAL A 85 0.80 28.56 21.73
CA VAL A 85 0.76 28.09 20.35
C VAL A 85 0.45 26.60 20.34
N TYR A 86 -0.54 26.22 19.53
CA TYR A 86 -1.02 24.85 19.37
C TYR A 86 -0.51 24.29 18.05
N HIS A 87 0.12 23.12 18.11
CA HIS A 87 0.64 22.40 16.96
C HIS A 87 -0.04 21.05 16.86
N ALA A 88 -0.28 20.57 15.64
CA ALA A 88 -0.76 19.24 15.37
C ALA A 88 -0.12 18.63 14.13
N ARG A 89 -0.06 17.30 14.07
CA ARG A 89 0.25 16.53 12.85
C ARG A 89 -0.55 15.25 12.82
N ILE A 90 -0.80 14.73 11.63
CA ILE A 90 -1.48 13.46 11.41
C ILE A 90 -0.45 12.42 10.96
N GLU A 91 -0.59 11.19 11.45
CA GLU A 91 0.19 10.05 11.00
C GLU A 91 -0.74 8.91 10.56
N LEU A 92 -0.55 8.40 9.33
CA LEU A 92 -1.42 7.45 8.66
C LEU A 92 -0.71 6.11 8.41
N ALA A 93 -1.42 5.01 8.64
CA ALA A 93 -0.88 3.67 8.60
C ALA A 93 -0.87 3.07 7.19
N THR A 94 0.32 2.90 6.61
CA THR A 94 0.53 2.35 5.26
C THR A 94 0.03 0.92 5.07
N LYS A 95 -0.11 0.14 6.16
CA LYS A 95 -0.51 -1.27 6.14
C LYS A 95 -1.99 -1.50 6.45
N VAL A 96 -2.69 -0.47 6.90
CA VAL A 96 -4.10 -0.54 7.31
C VAL A 96 -4.98 0.21 6.30
N LEU A 97 -4.51 1.38 5.84
CA LEU A 97 -5.17 2.13 4.78
C LEU A 97 -4.72 1.58 3.42
N ASP A 98 -5.57 0.77 2.81
CA ASP A 98 -5.35 0.10 1.53
C ASP A 98 -6.37 0.46 0.45
N THR A 99 -7.37 1.28 0.79
CA THR A 99 -8.42 1.79 -0.11
C THR A 99 -8.68 3.28 0.12
N ALA A 100 -9.24 3.94 -0.90
CA ALA A 100 -9.62 5.35 -0.82
C ALA A 100 -10.71 5.61 0.26
N ALA A 101 -11.67 4.70 0.39
CA ALA A 101 -12.73 4.80 1.38
C ALA A 101 -12.19 4.78 2.82
N LYS A 102 -11.30 3.83 3.14
CA LYS A 102 -10.63 3.78 4.45
C LYS A 102 -9.82 5.04 4.71
N LEU A 103 -9.08 5.54 3.71
CA LEU A 103 -8.32 6.78 3.83
C LEU A 103 -9.23 7.97 4.15
N ARG A 104 -10.31 8.16 3.39
CA ARG A 104 -11.24 9.29 3.60
C ARG A 104 -11.86 9.28 5.00
N ARG A 105 -12.37 8.13 5.46
CA ARG A 105 -12.95 7.99 6.81
C ARG A 105 -11.92 8.22 7.92
N THR A 106 -10.74 7.60 7.83
CA THR A 106 -9.70 7.79 8.86
C THR A 106 -9.15 9.21 8.85
N LEU A 107 -8.88 9.79 7.69
CA LEU A 107 -8.37 11.16 7.62
C LEU A 107 -9.38 12.14 8.23
N CYS A 108 -10.68 11.99 7.94
CA CYS A 108 -11.70 12.84 8.56
C CYS A 108 -11.74 12.68 10.09
N HIS A 109 -11.63 11.45 10.60
CA HIS A 109 -11.55 11.18 12.03
C HIS A 109 -10.37 11.93 12.67
N GLU A 110 -9.17 11.79 12.10
CA GLU A 110 -7.98 12.48 12.60
C GLU A 110 -8.13 14.01 12.49
N MET A 111 -8.72 14.53 11.41
CA MET A 111 -9.01 15.96 11.28
C MET A 111 -9.99 16.47 12.34
N CYS A 112 -10.94 15.67 12.80
CA CYS A 112 -11.83 16.04 13.93
C CYS A 112 -11.03 16.20 15.23
N HIS A 113 -10.01 15.35 15.47
CA HIS A 113 -9.09 15.54 16.59
C HIS A 113 -8.25 16.80 16.42
N VAL A 114 -7.72 17.05 15.22
CA VAL A 114 -6.96 18.28 14.92
C VAL A 114 -7.82 19.52 15.15
N ALA A 115 -9.08 19.53 14.71
CA ALA A 115 -9.99 20.66 14.91
C ALA A 115 -10.30 20.89 16.39
N ALA A 116 -10.63 19.83 17.14
CA ALA A 116 -10.83 19.94 18.59
C ALA A 116 -9.60 20.50 19.31
N TRP A 117 -8.39 20.19 18.83
CA TRP A 117 -7.16 20.69 19.43
C TRP A 117 -6.78 22.12 19.00
N LEU A 118 -6.76 22.40 17.71
CA LEU A 118 -6.29 23.67 17.16
C LEU A 118 -7.33 24.79 17.26
N ILE A 119 -8.61 24.47 17.09
CA ILE A 119 -9.71 25.44 17.10
C ILE A 119 -10.31 25.56 18.50
N ASP A 120 -10.64 24.43 19.13
CA ASP A 120 -11.32 24.44 20.43
C ASP A 120 -10.36 24.42 21.62
N HIS A 121 -9.07 24.18 21.41
CA HIS A 121 -8.07 24.04 22.47
C HIS A 121 -8.37 22.92 23.48
N VAL A 122 -9.05 21.85 23.04
CA VAL A 122 -9.45 20.69 23.87
C VAL A 122 -8.83 19.39 23.33
N ALA A 123 -8.02 18.72 24.17
CA ALA A 123 -7.44 17.41 23.85
C ALA A 123 -8.14 16.22 24.55
N LYS A 124 -8.84 16.45 25.66
CA LYS A 124 -9.40 15.38 26.49
C LYS A 124 -10.87 15.65 26.88
N PRO A 125 -11.71 14.61 26.93
CA PRO A 125 -11.44 13.26 26.43
C PRO A 125 -11.31 13.27 24.88
N PRO A 126 -10.51 12.37 24.26
CA PRO A 126 -10.22 12.41 22.83
C PRO A 126 -11.46 12.44 21.93
N HIS A 127 -12.48 11.64 22.28
CA HIS A 127 -13.77 11.58 21.57
C HIS A 127 -14.90 12.27 22.36
N GLY A 128 -14.58 13.37 23.03
CA GLY A 128 -15.50 14.19 23.79
C GLY A 128 -16.48 15.01 22.93
N ALA A 129 -17.16 15.97 23.57
CA ALA A 129 -18.19 16.79 22.91
C ALA A 129 -17.66 17.53 21.65
N HIS A 130 -16.45 18.07 21.71
CA HIS A 130 -15.83 18.80 20.58
C HIS A 130 -15.56 17.88 19.38
N PHE A 131 -14.96 16.71 19.62
CA PHE A 131 -14.77 15.71 18.56
C PHE A 131 -16.12 15.30 17.95
N LYS A 132 -17.11 14.95 18.78
CA LYS A 132 -18.43 14.52 18.31
C LYS A 132 -19.14 15.60 17.51
N ARG A 133 -18.96 16.88 17.86
CA ARG A 133 -19.49 18.01 17.11
C ARG A 133 -18.87 18.08 15.72
N TRP A 134 -17.54 18.03 15.61
CA TRP A 134 -16.85 18.04 14.31
C TRP A 134 -17.18 16.80 13.46
N ALA A 135 -17.25 15.63 14.08
CA ALA A 135 -17.67 14.39 13.42
C ALA A 135 -19.10 14.53 12.87
N ARG A 136 -20.02 15.13 13.63
CA ARG A 136 -21.38 15.41 13.16
C ARG A 136 -21.38 16.38 11.97
N CYS A 137 -20.64 17.49 12.03
CA CYS A 137 -20.52 18.41 10.89
C CYS A 137 -19.99 17.69 9.64
N ALA A 138 -19.01 16.78 9.80
CA ALA A 138 -18.48 15.98 8.70
C ALA A 138 -19.53 15.06 8.10
N MET A 139 -20.29 14.32 8.93
CA MET A 139 -21.32 13.39 8.49
C MET A 139 -22.56 14.09 7.91
N GLU A 140 -22.89 15.30 8.40
CA GLU A 140 -23.92 16.16 7.79
C GLU A 140 -23.48 16.62 6.38
N ARG A 141 -22.18 16.94 6.20
CA ARG A 141 -21.64 17.37 4.91
C ARG A 141 -21.42 16.22 3.92
N TYR A 142 -21.08 15.04 4.45
CA TYR A 142 -20.79 13.82 3.71
C TYR A 142 -21.61 12.66 4.30
N PRO A 143 -22.87 12.47 3.87
CA PRO A 143 -23.76 11.46 4.45
C PRO A 143 -23.30 10.01 4.26
N ASP A 144 -22.37 9.77 3.32
CA ASP A 144 -21.75 8.47 3.07
C ASP A 144 -20.56 8.17 4.01
N LEU A 145 -20.16 9.15 4.83
CA LEU A 145 -19.08 9.04 5.79
C LEU A 145 -19.62 8.62 7.15
N ASP A 146 -19.01 7.61 7.76
CA ASP A 146 -19.27 7.22 9.15
C ASP A 146 -18.06 7.56 10.03
N VAL A 147 -18.07 8.69 10.73
CA VAL A 147 -16.98 9.08 11.64
C VAL A 147 -17.32 8.62 13.06
N SER A 148 -16.95 7.37 13.38
CA SER A 148 -17.10 6.79 14.72
C SER A 148 -15.93 7.12 15.65
N THR A 149 -16.08 6.84 16.95
CA THR A 149 -15.02 7.03 17.97
C THR A 149 -13.89 6.02 17.87
N CYS A 150 -14.09 4.91 17.15
CA CYS A 150 -13.07 3.90 16.89
C CYS A 150 -12.96 3.66 15.39
N HIS A 151 -11.75 3.37 14.91
CA HIS A 151 -11.54 2.84 13.58
C HIS A 151 -12.01 1.37 13.53
N ASN A 152 -13.30 1.14 13.26
CA ASN A 152 -13.79 -0.22 13.03
C ASN A 152 -13.53 -0.58 11.56
N TYR A 153 -12.34 -1.10 11.25
CA TYR A 153 -12.04 -1.71 9.96
C TYR A 153 -11.50 -3.11 10.17
N ASP A 154 -11.85 -4.01 9.26
CA ASP A 154 -11.17 -5.29 9.15
C ASP A 154 -9.73 -5.07 8.68
N ILE A 155 -8.79 -5.22 9.61
CA ILE A 155 -7.35 -5.18 9.31
C ILE A 155 -7.00 -6.48 8.61
N HIS A 156 -6.72 -6.40 7.30
CA HIS A 156 -6.27 -7.55 6.56
C HIS A 156 -4.83 -7.94 6.95
N TYR A 157 -4.71 -9.11 7.56
CA TYR A 157 -3.43 -9.71 7.89
C TYR A 157 -3.05 -10.79 6.86
N ALA A 158 -2.19 -10.41 5.92
CA ALA A 158 -1.82 -11.30 4.82
C ALA A 158 -1.16 -12.61 5.27
N HIS A 159 -0.47 -12.68 6.41
CA HIS A 159 0.21 -13.90 6.86
C HIS A 159 -0.57 -14.58 7.98
N ARG A 160 -0.97 -15.84 7.76
CA ARG A 160 -1.81 -16.60 8.68
C ARG A 160 -1.02 -17.71 9.37
N TRP A 161 -1.28 -17.88 10.66
CA TRP A 161 -0.69 -18.89 11.51
C TRP A 161 -1.77 -19.55 12.35
N GLN A 162 -1.61 -20.81 12.70
CA GLN A 162 -2.53 -21.54 13.54
C GLN A 162 -1.78 -22.34 14.60
N CYS A 163 -2.31 -22.36 15.82
CA CYS A 163 -1.80 -23.22 16.87
C CYS A 163 -2.17 -24.69 16.58
N GLY A 164 -1.18 -25.58 16.61
CA GLY A 164 -1.42 -27.02 16.43
C GLY A 164 -2.23 -27.67 17.56
N ALA A 165 -2.27 -27.06 18.76
CA ALA A 165 -2.97 -27.61 19.92
C ALA A 165 -4.41 -27.08 20.06
N CYS A 166 -4.59 -25.75 20.16
CA CYS A 166 -5.91 -25.15 20.41
C CYS A 166 -6.59 -24.60 19.15
N ARG A 167 -5.96 -24.74 17.97
CA ARG A 167 -6.46 -24.24 16.67
C ARG A 167 -6.71 -22.72 16.59
N ARG A 168 -6.29 -21.95 17.60
CA ARG A 168 -6.37 -20.48 17.55
C ARG A 168 -5.53 -19.96 16.38
N GLU A 169 -6.10 -19.03 15.64
CA GLU A 169 -5.44 -18.38 14.51
C GLU A 169 -4.84 -17.03 14.87
N TYR A 170 -3.76 -16.70 14.15
CA TYR A 170 -3.02 -15.46 14.31
C TYR A 170 -2.76 -14.85 12.93
N GLY A 171 -3.29 -13.64 12.71
CA GLY A 171 -2.94 -12.81 11.57
C GLY A 171 -1.69 -11.97 11.84
N ARG A 172 -0.81 -11.83 10.84
CA ARG A 172 0.34 -10.90 10.84
C ARG A 172 0.47 -10.19 9.48
N HIS A 173 1.02 -8.97 9.49
CA HIS A 173 1.36 -8.24 8.27
C HIS A 173 2.65 -8.74 7.59
N SER A 174 3.44 -9.57 8.27
CA SER A 174 4.65 -10.20 7.75
C SER A 174 4.78 -11.63 8.29
N ARG A 175 5.67 -12.44 7.70
CA ARG A 175 6.00 -13.79 8.21
C ARG A 175 6.92 -13.71 9.44
N SER A 176 6.47 -13.02 10.50
CA SER A 176 7.29 -12.65 11.66
C SER A 176 7.30 -13.65 12.81
N ILE A 177 6.39 -14.63 12.83
CA ILE A 177 6.39 -15.65 13.88
C ILE A 177 7.48 -16.67 13.54
N ASP A 178 8.49 -16.74 14.39
CA ASP A 178 9.44 -17.84 14.45
C ASP A 178 8.87 -18.96 15.35
N PRO A 179 8.49 -20.15 14.81
CA PRO A 179 7.95 -21.25 15.61
C PRO A 179 8.95 -21.88 16.58
N ASN A 180 10.24 -21.54 16.53
CA ASN A 180 11.20 -21.98 17.53
C ASN A 180 11.22 -21.06 18.75
N LYS A 181 10.96 -19.78 18.55
CA LYS A 181 11.00 -18.75 19.61
C LYS A 181 9.64 -18.40 20.18
N HIS A 182 8.58 -18.54 19.38
CA HIS A 182 7.24 -18.14 19.76
C HIS A 182 6.31 -19.34 19.93
N ARG A 183 5.36 -19.20 20.85
CA ARG A 183 4.33 -20.20 21.18
C ARG A 183 2.95 -19.55 21.20
N CYS A 184 1.92 -20.38 21.22
CA CYS A 184 0.55 -19.92 21.35
C CYS A 184 0.34 -19.16 22.67
N GLY A 185 -0.03 -17.89 22.57
CA GLY A 185 -0.39 -17.05 23.73
C GLY A 185 -1.81 -17.32 24.27
N GLY A 186 -2.54 -18.28 23.72
CA GLY A 186 -3.89 -18.65 24.17
C GLY A 186 -3.94 -19.56 25.40
N GLY A 187 -2.83 -19.67 26.15
CA GLY A 187 -2.73 -20.51 27.35
C GLY A 187 -2.25 -21.94 27.10
N CYS A 188 -2.45 -22.51 25.91
CA CYS A 188 -2.02 -23.89 25.63
C CYS A 188 -0.53 -24.06 25.33
N GLY A 189 0.21 -22.97 25.09
CA GLY A 189 1.64 -23.02 24.76
C GLY A 189 2.01 -23.78 23.49
N GLY A 190 1.04 -24.21 22.67
CA GLY A 190 1.28 -25.05 21.50
C GLY A 190 2.11 -24.36 20.41
N GLN A 191 2.77 -25.16 19.58
CA GLN A 191 3.53 -24.68 18.43
C GLN A 191 2.63 -24.01 17.38
N LEU A 192 3.16 -22.98 16.71
CA LEU A 192 2.46 -22.23 15.67
C LEU A 192 2.91 -22.69 14.28
N THR A 193 1.96 -23.11 13.45
CA THR A 193 2.17 -23.54 12.07
C THR A 193 1.79 -22.43 11.11
N TYR A 194 2.62 -22.18 10.10
CA TYR A 194 2.36 -21.18 9.07
C TYR A 194 1.37 -21.74 8.04
N LEU A 195 0.21 -21.08 7.88
CA LEU A 195 -0.82 -21.49 6.92
C LEU A 195 -0.61 -20.89 5.52
N GLY A 196 0.28 -19.91 5.37
CA GLY A 196 0.53 -19.23 4.10
C GLY A 196 0.01 -17.80 4.09
N ARG A 197 -0.13 -17.26 2.87
CA ARG A 197 -0.71 -15.92 2.66
C ARG A 197 -2.18 -16.01 2.29
N SER A 198 -2.98 -15.09 2.78
CA SER A 198 -4.37 -14.87 2.35
C SER A 198 -4.54 -13.54 1.63
N ASN A 199 -5.51 -13.49 0.74
CA ASN A 199 -6.03 -12.28 0.12
C ASN A 199 -7.03 -11.58 1.09
N PRO A 200 -7.38 -10.31 0.86
CA PRO A 200 -8.38 -9.59 1.66
C PRO A 200 -9.76 -10.27 1.75
N ASP A 201 -10.14 -11.05 0.73
CA ASP A 201 -11.36 -11.87 0.70
C ASP A 201 -11.26 -13.18 1.51
N GLY A 202 -10.13 -13.42 2.19
CA GLY A 202 -9.86 -14.62 2.97
C GLY A 202 -9.33 -15.81 2.16
N THR A 203 -9.32 -15.73 0.82
CA THR A 203 -8.84 -16.83 -0.02
C THR A 203 -7.32 -17.00 0.08
N PRO A 204 -6.79 -18.24 0.05
CA PRO A 204 -5.34 -18.44 0.02
C PRO A 204 -4.72 -17.82 -1.23
N CYS A 205 -3.65 -17.04 -1.06
CA CYS A 205 -2.85 -16.58 -2.18
C CYS A 205 -2.21 -17.80 -2.87
N LYS A 206 -2.44 -17.96 -4.17
CA LYS A 206 -1.75 -18.99 -4.97
C LYS A 206 -0.24 -18.88 -4.76
N ALA A 207 0.41 -20.03 -4.54
CA ALA A 207 1.86 -20.09 -4.51
C ALA A 207 2.38 -19.57 -5.85
N ARG A 208 3.13 -18.46 -5.83
CA ARG A 208 3.70 -17.91 -7.05
C ARG A 208 4.82 -18.84 -7.49
N THR A 209 4.70 -19.40 -8.69
CA THR A 209 5.81 -20.08 -9.36
C THR A 209 7.01 -19.13 -9.37
N PRO A 210 8.22 -19.59 -8.96
CA PRO A 210 9.42 -18.76 -9.06
C PRO A 210 9.54 -18.21 -10.48
N SER A 211 9.86 -16.92 -10.62
CA SER A 211 10.22 -16.39 -11.94
C SER A 211 11.44 -17.14 -12.46
N ALA A 212 11.64 -17.17 -13.78
CA ALA A 212 12.83 -17.77 -14.38
C ALA A 212 14.14 -17.24 -13.74
N TYR A 213 14.19 -15.95 -13.40
CA TYR A 213 15.31 -15.37 -12.66
C TYR A 213 15.45 -15.95 -11.24
N ASN A 214 14.36 -16.09 -10.48
CA ASN A 214 14.43 -16.65 -9.13
C ASN A 214 14.82 -18.13 -9.13
N ALA A 215 14.38 -18.90 -10.13
CA ALA A 215 14.84 -20.26 -10.36
C ALA A 215 16.35 -20.29 -10.66
N PHE A 216 16.80 -19.48 -11.62
CA PHE A 216 18.22 -19.33 -11.94
C PHE A 216 19.06 -18.95 -10.72
N VAL A 217 18.62 -17.96 -9.94
CA VAL A 217 19.30 -17.56 -8.70
C VAL A 217 19.41 -18.74 -7.73
N LYS A 218 18.32 -19.49 -7.53
CA LYS A 218 18.35 -20.67 -6.64
C LYS A 218 19.37 -21.70 -7.11
N ASP A 219 19.42 -21.97 -8.41
CA ASP A 219 20.26 -23.01 -8.99
C ASP A 219 21.75 -22.60 -9.03
N ASN A 220 22.03 -21.29 -9.12
CA ASN A 220 23.40 -20.77 -9.30
C ASN A 220 24.00 -20.10 -8.05
N MET A 221 23.20 -19.82 -7.00
CA MET A 221 23.66 -19.08 -5.81
C MET A 221 24.84 -19.74 -5.11
N ALA A 222 24.82 -21.07 -4.94
CA ALA A 222 25.89 -21.80 -4.26
C ALA A 222 27.21 -21.72 -5.03
N VAL A 223 27.14 -21.85 -6.36
CA VAL A 223 28.30 -21.76 -7.26
C VAL A 223 28.91 -20.36 -7.19
N VAL A 224 28.12 -19.32 -7.41
CA VAL A 224 28.60 -17.93 -7.38
C VAL A 224 29.19 -17.56 -6.01
N ARG A 225 28.58 -18.03 -4.91
CA ARG A 225 29.13 -17.80 -3.57
C ARG A 225 30.46 -18.51 -3.37
N SER A 226 30.63 -19.71 -3.91
CA SER A 226 31.91 -20.43 -3.84
C SER A 226 32.99 -19.74 -4.64
N GLU A 227 32.67 -19.23 -5.83
CA GLU A 227 33.63 -18.56 -6.73
C GLU A 227 34.07 -17.18 -6.21
N LEU A 228 33.16 -16.41 -5.64
CA LEU A 228 33.47 -15.08 -5.10
C LEU A 228 34.13 -15.13 -3.70
N GLY A 229 34.04 -16.28 -3.02
CA GLY A 229 34.68 -16.54 -1.73
C GLY A 229 33.76 -16.35 -0.52
N ALA A 230 34.19 -16.93 0.61
CA ALA A 230 33.48 -16.77 1.88
C ALA A 230 33.61 -15.32 2.38
N GLY A 231 32.47 -14.69 2.67
CA GLY A 231 32.42 -13.31 3.18
C GLY A 231 32.05 -12.25 2.13
N THR A 232 31.88 -12.62 0.86
CA THR A 232 31.42 -11.68 -0.17
C THR A 232 30.06 -11.09 0.21
N PRO A 233 29.90 -9.74 0.14
CA PRO A 233 28.62 -9.09 0.40
C PRO A 233 27.52 -9.65 -0.51
N SER A 234 26.32 -9.89 0.05
CA SER A 234 25.19 -10.42 -0.71
C SER A 234 24.81 -9.55 -1.93
N ARG A 235 25.07 -8.24 -1.86
CA ARG A 235 24.88 -7.32 -2.99
C ARG A 235 25.72 -7.70 -4.21
N GLU A 236 26.96 -8.13 -4.01
CA GLU A 236 27.89 -8.48 -5.09
C GLU A 236 27.53 -9.83 -5.70
N ILE A 237 27.20 -10.82 -4.86
CA ILE A 237 26.69 -12.12 -5.30
C ILE A 237 25.43 -11.94 -6.18
N MET A 238 24.49 -11.10 -5.76
CA MET A 238 23.27 -10.82 -6.54
C MET A 238 23.55 -10.05 -7.83
N LYS A 239 24.56 -9.17 -7.84
CA LYS A 239 25.00 -8.45 -9.04
C LYS A 239 25.55 -9.44 -10.08
N GLU A 240 26.41 -10.35 -9.65
CA GLU A 240 27.00 -11.39 -10.49
C GLU A 240 25.92 -12.33 -11.06
N LEU A 241 25.02 -12.84 -10.22
CA LEU A 241 23.89 -13.66 -10.66
C LEU A 241 23.00 -12.95 -11.69
N SER A 242 22.80 -11.64 -11.54
CA SER A 242 22.04 -10.84 -12.49
C SER A 242 22.75 -10.71 -13.84
N GLN A 243 24.07 -10.58 -13.84
CA GLN A 243 24.88 -10.52 -15.07
C GLN A 243 24.86 -11.87 -15.79
N ARG A 244 25.09 -12.97 -15.07
CA ARG A 244 25.04 -14.33 -15.63
C ARG A 244 23.67 -14.67 -16.21
N TYR A 245 22.59 -14.30 -15.52
CA TYR A 245 21.24 -14.51 -16.04
C TYR A 245 20.98 -13.74 -17.34
N ARG A 246 21.47 -12.48 -17.44
CA ARG A 246 21.34 -11.69 -18.68
C ARG A 246 22.12 -12.33 -19.83
N ALA A 247 23.34 -12.81 -19.57
CA ALA A 247 24.16 -13.49 -20.56
C ALA A 247 23.52 -14.81 -21.04
N SER A 248 23.06 -15.64 -20.10
CA SER A 248 22.34 -16.88 -20.42
C SER A 248 21.08 -16.62 -21.25
N LYS A 249 20.31 -15.58 -20.93
CA LYS A 249 19.13 -15.20 -21.71
C LYS A 249 19.47 -14.72 -23.11
N ALA A 250 20.57 -13.97 -23.28
CA ALA A 250 21.04 -13.53 -24.59
C ALA A 250 21.45 -14.72 -25.46
N GLN A 251 22.21 -15.67 -24.91
CA GLN A 251 22.65 -16.88 -25.61
C GLN A 251 21.49 -17.80 -26.03
N LEU A 252 20.47 -17.95 -25.18
CA LEU A 252 19.26 -18.71 -25.51
C LEU A 252 18.50 -18.07 -26.67
N ASN A 253 18.36 -16.74 -26.68
CA ASN A 253 17.70 -16.01 -27.76
C ASN A 253 18.47 -16.12 -29.09
N GLU A 254 19.81 -16.05 -29.04
CA GLU A 254 20.67 -16.24 -30.22
C GLU A 254 20.56 -17.67 -30.77
N GLY A 255 20.55 -18.68 -29.90
CA GLY A 255 20.37 -20.09 -30.27
C GLY A 255 18.99 -20.38 -30.89
N ASP A 256 17.92 -19.78 -30.34
CA ASP A 256 16.57 -19.90 -30.90
C ASP A 256 16.44 -19.19 -32.26
N SER A 257 17.13 -18.05 -32.44
CA SER A 257 17.18 -17.33 -33.72
C SER A 257 17.92 -18.13 -34.79
N ALA A 258 19.05 -18.74 -34.42
CA ALA A 258 19.83 -19.62 -35.31
C ALA A 258 19.08 -20.90 -35.68
N ARG A 259 18.34 -21.50 -34.74
CA ARG A 259 17.49 -22.68 -35.00
C ARG A 259 16.36 -22.38 -35.98
N ARG A 260 15.69 -21.23 -35.83
CA ARG A 260 14.63 -20.78 -36.78
C ARG A 260 15.19 -20.54 -38.18
N ALA A 261 16.36 -19.91 -38.27
CA ALA A 261 17.05 -19.71 -39.55
C ALA A 261 17.45 -21.03 -40.24
N ALA A 262 17.88 -22.04 -39.46
CA ALA A 262 18.28 -23.35 -39.98
C ALA A 262 17.10 -24.23 -40.43
N GLN A 263 15.88 -23.98 -39.91
CA GLN A 263 14.67 -24.74 -40.27
C GLN A 263 13.93 -24.16 -41.48
N GLY A 264 14.40 -23.04 -42.05
CA GLY A 264 13.80 -22.44 -43.25
C GLY A 264 12.46 -21.74 -43.01
N ASP A 265 12.00 -21.62 -41.77
CA ASP A 265 10.84 -20.81 -41.41
C ASP A 265 11.22 -19.33 -41.52
N ALA A 266 10.96 -18.76 -42.69
CA ALA A 266 10.98 -17.31 -42.86
C ALA A 266 9.98 -16.69 -41.87
N PRO A 267 10.29 -15.55 -41.23
CA PRO A 267 9.29 -14.82 -40.47
C PRO A 267 8.08 -14.55 -41.39
N PRO A 268 6.84 -14.75 -40.92
CA PRO A 268 5.66 -14.58 -41.76
C PRO A 268 5.68 -13.20 -42.37
N THR A 269 5.51 -13.15 -43.69
CA THR A 269 5.50 -11.91 -44.45
C THR A 269 4.35 -11.02 -43.99
N ALA A 270 4.45 -9.71 -44.24
CA ALA A 270 3.40 -8.75 -43.87
C ALA A 270 2.02 -9.17 -44.44
N ASP A 271 2.00 -9.77 -45.64
CA ASP A 271 0.79 -10.30 -46.28
C ASP A 271 0.21 -11.53 -45.56
N GLU A 272 1.05 -12.40 -45.00
CA GLU A 272 0.60 -13.57 -44.23
C GLU A 272 0.02 -13.18 -42.87
N LEU A 273 0.58 -12.13 -42.24
CA LEU A 273 0.05 -11.53 -41.02
C LEU A 273 -1.27 -10.81 -41.28
N GLU A 274 -1.40 -10.07 -42.39
CA GLU A 274 -2.64 -9.40 -42.77
C GLU A 274 -3.74 -10.40 -43.16
N GLY A 275 -3.39 -11.50 -43.84
CA GLY A 275 -4.30 -12.59 -44.16
C GLY A 275 -4.73 -13.44 -42.94
N ALA A 276 -3.92 -13.49 -41.88
CA ALA A 276 -4.28 -14.13 -40.61
C ALA A 276 -5.23 -13.25 -39.77
N MET A 277 -5.01 -11.93 -39.77
CA MET A 277 -5.89 -10.96 -39.10
C MET A 277 -7.28 -10.89 -39.75
N ARG A 278 -7.36 -10.89 -41.09
CA ARG A 278 -8.66 -10.92 -41.81
C ARG A 278 -9.49 -12.19 -41.59
N ARG A 279 -8.86 -13.31 -41.21
CA ARG A 279 -9.55 -14.57 -40.89
C ARG A 279 -10.06 -14.63 -39.45
N LEU A 280 -9.59 -13.75 -38.57
CA LEU A 280 -10.06 -13.63 -37.19
C LEU A 280 -11.22 -12.63 -37.04
N ASP A 281 -11.46 -11.76 -38.03
CA ASP A 281 -12.54 -10.76 -38.03
C ASP A 281 -13.82 -11.20 -38.80
N LEU A 282 -13.98 -12.49 -39.10
CA LEU A 282 -15.16 -13.06 -39.79
C LEU A 282 -15.88 -14.19 -39.02
N LEU A 283 -15.70 -14.25 -37.70
CA LEU A 283 -16.55 -15.00 -36.76
C LEU A 283 -16.95 -14.09 -35.60
#